data_AF-A0A9N8I092-F1
#
_entry.id   AF-A0A9N8I092-F1
#
_cell.length_a   1.000
_cell.length_b   1.000
_cell.length_c   1.000
_cell.angle_alpha   90.00
_cell.angle_beta   90.00
_cell.angle_gamma   90.00
#
_symmetry.space_group_name_H-M   'P 1'
#
loop_
_entity.id
_entity.type
_entity.pdbx_description
1 polymer ?
#
loop_
_entity_poly.entity_id
_entity_poly.type
_entity_poly.pdbx_seq_one_letter_code
_entity_poly.pdbx_strand_id
1 'polypeptide(L)'
;APTKAPTKFPTRAPTKAPTNAPTQAPTKTPTKVPTQAPTKTPTKVPTRAPTKAPTKGPTQAPTKAPTKAPTQHPTEAPTKAPTQMPTPVPSAVPTNTQMPSPVPSATPTNDGIIADRIELILALAEANYGPTCVYGPIETWDVTRVVDFYRVFAGENGVTNEFDAGNFNEDISAWDTSSVTSFQETFYGAHKFSQDLSGWDVSKVSAWGFVGTFREAYVFNGDVSTWDVSGTTKLTRMFEAAWAFNRDVSNWDVSLSTSFIRMFRNSNFNQPLSAWNSKVSNANDMNHMFFGNTKFNQEITGWDVQKVTNMWRMFKNAGKFNQDISGWSINKVTKFEETFYGARKFNQDLCPWGSKMK
;
A
#
# COMPACT_ATOMS: atom_id res chain seq x y z
N ALA A 1 58.57 -10.72 -52.37
CA ALA A 1 59.08 -11.82 -51.50
C ALA A 1 58.48 -11.62 -50.11
N PRO A 2 58.24 -12.66 -49.29
CA PRO A 2 58.81 -14.02 -49.33
C PRO A 2 57.94 -15.06 -50.08
N THR A 3 58.25 -16.35 -49.88
CA THR A 3 57.88 -17.49 -50.75
C THR A 3 57.33 -18.69 -49.93
N LYS A 4 56.94 -19.78 -50.60
CA LYS A 4 56.17 -20.92 -50.05
C LYS A 4 57.00 -22.10 -49.46
N ALA A 5 56.48 -22.67 -48.36
CA ALA A 5 56.36 -24.11 -48.06
C ALA A 5 57.62 -24.90 -47.50
N PRO A 6 57.63 -26.26 -47.33
CA PRO A 6 57.59 -26.83 -45.95
C PRO A 6 58.38 -28.14 -45.68
N THR A 7 58.38 -28.64 -44.43
CA THR A 7 58.73 -30.02 -43.98
C THR A 7 58.18 -30.23 -42.55
N LYS A 8 58.03 -31.42 -41.92
CA LYS A 8 57.59 -32.81 -42.21
C LYS A 8 58.06 -33.69 -41.02
N PHE A 9 57.18 -34.57 -40.53
CA PHE A 9 57.25 -35.63 -39.48
C PHE A 9 58.53 -36.51 -39.40
N PRO A 10 58.74 -37.42 -38.40
CA PRO A 10 57.80 -38.05 -37.42
C PRO A 10 58.30 -38.02 -35.93
N THR A 11 57.83 -38.77 -34.91
CA THR A 11 56.86 -39.90 -34.72
C THR A 11 56.08 -39.68 -33.38
N ARG A 12 55.51 -40.59 -32.54
CA ARG A 12 55.40 -42.06 -32.37
C ARG A 12 54.01 -42.44 -31.78
N ALA A 13 53.79 -43.70 -31.40
CA ALA A 13 52.49 -44.32 -31.06
C ALA A 13 52.03 -44.24 -29.58
N PRO A 14 50.69 -44.28 -29.32
CA PRO A 14 50.09 -44.60 -28.01
C PRO A 14 49.83 -46.12 -27.82
N THR A 15 49.52 -46.56 -26.60
CA THR A 15 49.27 -47.98 -26.24
C THR A 15 47.87 -48.19 -25.63
N LYS A 16 47.37 -49.44 -25.61
CA LYS A 16 45.96 -49.83 -25.45
C LYS A 16 45.43 -49.86 -24.00
N ALA A 17 44.10 -49.80 -23.88
CA ALA A 17 43.32 -50.13 -22.69
C ALA A 17 43.16 -51.66 -22.47
N PRO A 18 42.46 -52.07 -21.39
CA PRO A 18 41.54 -53.20 -21.46
C PRO A 18 40.09 -52.82 -21.10
N THR A 19 39.16 -53.73 -21.40
CA THR A 19 37.70 -53.57 -21.33
C THR A 19 37.10 -54.65 -20.41
N ASN A 20 35.92 -54.40 -19.79
CA ASN A 20 34.72 -55.28 -19.81
C ASN A 20 33.75 -55.05 -18.63
N ALA A 21 32.45 -55.24 -18.91
CA ALA A 21 31.40 -55.49 -17.92
C ALA A 21 31.08 -57.01 -17.87
N PRO A 22 30.16 -57.47 -16.99
CA PRO A 22 28.81 -57.73 -17.52
C PRO A 22 27.61 -57.55 -16.56
N THR A 23 26.54 -57.02 -17.13
CA THR A 23 25.15 -57.53 -17.13
C THR A 23 24.67 -58.48 -16.02
N GLN A 24 23.64 -58.06 -15.25
CA GLN A 24 22.29 -58.69 -15.28
C GLN A 24 21.26 -57.98 -14.39
N ALA A 25 19.97 -58.18 -14.71
CA ALA A 25 18.82 -57.82 -13.89
C ALA A 25 17.85 -59.01 -13.80
N PRO A 26 17.09 -59.16 -12.70
CA PRO A 26 15.84 -59.89 -12.74
C PRO A 26 14.65 -59.12 -12.14
N THR A 27 13.51 -59.18 -12.84
CA THR A 27 12.22 -58.65 -12.41
C THR A 27 11.58 -59.53 -11.33
N LYS A 28 10.87 -58.94 -10.35
CA LYS A 28 9.52 -59.38 -9.88
C LYS A 28 8.95 -58.52 -8.75
N THR A 29 7.72 -58.05 -8.94
CA THR A 29 6.80 -57.67 -7.85
C THR A 29 6.18 -58.91 -7.19
N PRO A 30 5.78 -58.80 -5.93
CA PRO A 30 4.55 -59.45 -5.48
C PRO A 30 3.64 -58.47 -4.70
N THR A 31 2.38 -58.37 -5.14
CA THR A 31 1.33 -57.61 -4.46
C THR A 31 0.84 -58.35 -3.21
N LYS A 32 0.64 -57.65 -2.08
CA LYS A 32 -0.48 -57.93 -1.17
C LYS A 32 -0.77 -56.79 -0.19
N VAL A 33 -2.06 -56.42 -0.13
CA VAL A 33 -2.66 -55.57 0.90
C VAL A 33 -3.11 -56.46 2.07
N PRO A 34 -3.08 -55.95 3.31
CA PRO A 34 -4.14 -56.24 4.27
C PRO A 34 -4.79 -54.96 4.80
N THR A 35 -6.09 -54.85 4.57
CA THR A 35 -6.98 -53.84 5.14
C THR A 35 -7.04 -53.96 6.67
N GLN A 36 -6.99 -52.83 7.39
CA GLN A 36 -7.82 -52.59 8.60
C GLN A 36 -7.72 -51.15 9.13
N ALA A 37 -8.77 -50.37 8.89
CA ALA A 37 -9.44 -49.66 9.98
C ALA A 37 -10.63 -50.55 10.40
N PRO A 38 -11.02 -50.59 11.68
CA PRO A 38 -12.00 -49.59 12.13
C PRO A 38 -11.87 -49.09 13.59
N THR A 39 -12.25 -47.83 13.77
CA THR A 39 -13.11 -47.30 14.85
C THR A 39 -12.91 -47.77 16.31
N LYS A 40 -12.45 -46.85 17.17
CA LYS A 40 -13.02 -46.65 18.52
C LYS A 40 -13.16 -45.17 18.87
N THR A 41 -14.37 -44.64 18.70
CA THR A 41 -14.80 -43.30 19.17
C THR A 41 -15.41 -43.40 20.60
N PRO A 42 -15.84 -42.29 21.26
CA PRO A 42 -15.47 -42.05 22.65
C PRO A 42 -16.39 -42.67 23.70
N THR A 43 -15.83 -42.95 24.88
CA THR A 43 -16.52 -43.09 26.17
C THR A 43 -15.49 -42.86 27.30
N LYS A 44 -15.84 -42.38 28.50
CA LYS A 44 -17.17 -42.05 29.07
C LYS A 44 -17.03 -40.95 30.14
N VAL A 45 -17.99 -40.03 30.22
CA VAL A 45 -18.23 -39.22 31.43
C VAL A 45 -19.04 -40.07 32.42
N PRO A 46 -18.67 -40.17 33.71
CA PRO A 46 -19.52 -40.74 34.76
C PRO A 46 -20.44 -39.66 35.37
N THR A 47 -21.75 -39.80 35.16
CA THR A 47 -22.76 -38.87 35.69
C THR A 47 -22.98 -39.08 37.19
N ARG A 48 -23.24 -38.00 37.95
CA ARG A 48 -24.02 -38.05 39.20
C ARG A 48 -25.08 -36.96 39.26
N ALA A 49 -26.32 -37.39 39.41
CA ALA A 49 -27.56 -36.62 39.61
C ALA A 49 -28.66 -37.63 40.02
N PRO A 50 -29.90 -37.24 40.37
CA PRO A 50 -30.40 -35.95 40.85
C PRO A 50 -31.09 -36.10 42.24
N THR A 51 -31.76 -35.05 42.77
CA THR A 51 -32.85 -35.23 43.76
C THR A 51 -33.87 -34.07 43.70
N LYS A 52 -35.11 -34.36 43.25
CA LYS A 52 -36.43 -33.69 43.50
C LYS A 52 -36.51 -32.14 43.33
N ALA A 53 -37.30 -31.50 42.46
CA ALA A 53 -38.59 -31.80 41.76
C ALA A 53 -39.84 -31.86 42.67
N PRO A 54 -41.09 -31.64 42.15
CA PRO A 54 -41.53 -31.19 40.81
C PRO A 54 -42.03 -29.71 40.85
N THR A 55 -43.03 -29.11 40.17
CA THR A 55 -44.15 -29.41 39.22
C THR A 55 -44.59 -28.04 38.59
N LYS A 56 -45.40 -27.80 37.53
CA LYS A 56 -46.28 -28.53 36.57
C LYS A 56 -46.12 -27.91 35.13
N GLY A 57 -46.77 -28.49 34.12
CA GLY A 57 -47.19 -27.81 32.85
C GLY A 57 -48.70 -27.47 32.88
N PRO A 58 -49.46 -27.47 31.75
CA PRO A 58 -49.14 -27.75 30.33
C PRO A 58 -49.27 -26.49 29.42
N THR A 59 -48.66 -26.35 28.24
CA THR A 59 -48.67 -27.14 26.98
C THR A 59 -49.99 -27.10 26.19
N GLN A 60 -50.06 -26.26 25.15
CA GLN A 60 -50.41 -26.68 23.77
C GLN A 60 -50.30 -25.56 22.70
N ALA A 61 -49.84 -25.97 21.52
CA ALA A 61 -50.06 -25.35 20.20
C ALA A 61 -50.90 -26.39 19.37
N PRO A 62 -51.37 -26.18 18.11
CA PRO A 62 -50.84 -25.23 17.11
C PRO A 62 -51.87 -24.66 16.08
N THR A 63 -51.32 -24.10 14.97
CA THR A 63 -51.76 -24.22 13.55
C THR A 63 -52.40 -23.03 12.80
N LYS A 64 -51.95 -22.90 11.52
CA LYS A 64 -52.55 -22.27 10.32
C LYS A 64 -52.42 -20.73 10.10
N ALA A 65 -51.67 -20.41 9.05
CA ALA A 65 -51.88 -19.29 8.12
C ALA A 65 -52.71 -19.81 6.89
N PRO A 66 -52.99 -19.05 5.78
CA PRO A 66 -52.56 -17.70 5.40
C PRO A 66 -53.68 -16.80 4.77
N THR A 67 -53.29 -15.84 3.90
CA THR A 67 -54.12 -15.02 2.96
C THR A 67 -54.98 -13.89 3.59
N LYS A 68 -55.26 -12.72 2.97
CA LYS A 68 -55.05 -12.13 1.62
C LYS A 68 -54.64 -10.64 1.67
N ALA A 69 -54.26 -10.06 0.52
CA ALA A 69 -54.28 -8.62 0.17
C ALA A 69 -54.68 -8.49 -1.33
N PRO A 70 -54.68 -7.33 -2.04
CA PRO A 70 -54.77 -5.92 -1.64
C PRO A 70 -55.84 -5.09 -2.44
N THR A 71 -56.11 -3.83 -2.06
CA THR A 71 -56.72 -2.71 -2.86
C THR A 71 -56.59 -1.40 -2.05
N GLN A 72 -56.57 -0.17 -2.55
CA GLN A 72 -56.14 0.55 -3.77
C GLN A 72 -56.31 2.07 -3.44
N HIS A 73 -55.70 2.97 -4.21
CA HIS A 73 -55.75 4.46 -4.08
C HIS A 73 -57.05 5.05 -4.73
N PRO A 74 -57.34 6.39 -4.87
CA PRO A 74 -56.42 7.57 -4.90
C PRO A 74 -56.91 8.93 -4.30
N THR A 75 -56.02 9.96 -4.33
CA THR A 75 -56.27 11.44 -4.36
C THR A 75 -57.09 12.12 -3.21
N GLU A 76 -57.15 13.45 -2.95
CA GLU A 76 -56.67 14.71 -3.58
C GLU A 76 -56.07 15.71 -2.55
N ALA A 77 -55.55 16.86 -3.03
CA ALA A 77 -55.23 18.05 -2.22
C ALA A 77 -55.37 19.37 -3.05
N PRO A 78 -55.83 20.48 -2.46
CA PRO A 78 -55.55 21.84 -2.96
C PRO A 78 -55.02 22.81 -1.86
N THR A 79 -54.79 24.08 -2.24
CA THR A 79 -53.78 24.97 -1.62
C THR A 79 -54.31 26.37 -1.20
N LYS A 80 -53.52 27.08 -0.37
CA LYS A 80 -53.42 28.56 -0.14
C LYS A 80 -54.11 29.19 1.11
N ALA A 81 -53.66 30.41 1.41
CA ALA A 81 -53.78 31.22 2.64
C ALA A 81 -54.06 32.72 2.25
N PRO A 82 -53.78 33.82 3.00
CA PRO A 82 -53.30 34.00 4.40
C PRO A 82 -53.97 35.19 5.18
N THR A 83 -53.33 35.65 6.28
CA THR A 83 -53.26 37.06 6.81
C THR A 83 -54.11 37.45 8.04
N GLN A 84 -53.45 37.76 9.17
CA GLN A 84 -53.47 39.07 9.88
C GLN A 84 -52.43 39.13 11.04
N MET A 85 -52.14 40.34 11.53
CA MET A 85 -51.05 40.77 12.44
C MET A 85 -51.48 42.11 13.12
N PRO A 86 -50.78 42.76 14.09
CA PRO A 86 -49.45 42.45 14.68
C PRO A 86 -49.23 42.66 16.22
N THR A 87 -48.06 42.22 16.71
CA THR A 87 -47.23 42.76 17.86
C THR A 87 -47.75 42.71 19.32
N PRO A 88 -46.86 42.81 20.36
CA PRO A 88 -45.38 42.94 20.32
C PRO A 88 -44.54 41.87 21.08
N VAL A 89 -43.34 41.65 20.50
CA VAL A 89 -42.02 41.25 21.04
C VAL A 89 -41.84 41.16 22.59
N PRO A 90 -41.23 40.05 23.08
CA PRO A 90 -39.93 40.19 23.77
C PRO A 90 -38.74 39.64 22.95
N SER A 91 -37.58 40.30 23.04
CA SER A 91 -36.39 39.93 22.28
C SER A 91 -35.57 38.83 22.95
N ALA A 92 -35.29 37.76 22.21
CA ALA A 92 -34.26 36.78 22.53
C ALA A 92 -33.56 36.33 21.23
N VAL A 93 -32.59 37.11 20.77
CA VAL A 93 -31.69 36.68 19.68
C VAL A 93 -30.72 35.65 20.27
N PRO A 94 -30.62 34.42 19.73
CA PRO A 94 -29.53 33.52 20.09
C PRO A 94 -28.25 34.03 19.41
N THR A 95 -27.58 34.98 20.06
CA THR A 95 -26.33 35.57 19.59
C THR A 95 -25.23 34.51 19.69
N ASN A 96 -25.10 33.68 18.65
CA ASN A 96 -24.01 32.72 18.52
C ASN A 96 -22.71 33.42 18.12
N THR A 97 -22.26 34.36 18.96
CA THR A 97 -20.90 34.86 19.00
C THR A 97 -20.10 34.07 20.03
N GLN A 98 -20.14 32.74 19.92
CA GLN A 98 -18.92 32.00 20.23
C GLN A 98 -17.93 32.39 19.14
N MET A 99 -17.08 33.38 19.43
CA MET A 99 -15.85 33.58 18.63
C MET A 99 -15.17 32.21 18.48
N PRO A 100 -14.57 31.89 17.31
CA PRO A 100 -13.57 30.85 17.31
C PRO A 100 -12.57 31.19 18.41
N SER A 101 -12.22 30.20 19.25
CA SER A 101 -11.19 30.38 20.28
C SER A 101 -9.98 31.06 19.65
N PRO A 102 -9.34 32.03 20.33
CA PRO A 102 -8.21 32.73 19.75
C PRO A 102 -7.21 31.70 19.23
N VAL A 103 -6.85 31.83 17.95
CA VAL A 103 -5.78 31.02 17.35
C VAL A 103 -4.60 31.08 18.32
N PRO A 104 -4.02 29.94 18.74
CA PRO A 104 -2.92 29.96 19.68
C PRO A 104 -1.88 30.97 19.20
N SER A 105 -1.52 31.90 20.08
CA SER A 105 -0.46 32.87 19.78
C SER A 105 0.81 32.04 19.63
N ALA A 106 1.24 31.81 18.39
CA ALA A 106 2.46 31.10 18.02
C ALA A 106 3.67 31.92 18.50
N THR A 107 3.90 31.80 19.79
CA THR A 107 4.91 32.51 20.59
C THR A 107 5.74 31.36 21.14
N PRO A 108 6.88 31.04 20.50
CA PRO A 108 7.63 29.81 20.80
C PRO A 108 7.81 29.58 22.29
N THR A 109 7.24 28.48 22.81
CA THR A 109 7.45 28.08 24.20
C THR A 109 8.74 27.26 24.29
N ASN A 110 9.63 27.66 25.19
CA ASN A 110 10.90 26.98 25.45
C ASN A 110 10.70 25.71 26.32
N ASP A 111 9.68 24.93 25.96
CA ASP A 111 9.33 23.62 26.52
C ASP A 111 9.41 22.49 25.46
N GLY A 112 9.71 22.82 24.20
CA GLY A 112 9.88 21.87 23.11
C GLY A 112 8.57 21.29 22.56
N ILE A 113 7.41 21.83 22.99
CA ILE A 113 6.10 21.35 22.56
C ILE A 113 5.70 22.02 21.25
N ILE A 114 5.35 21.22 20.25
CA ILE A 114 4.86 21.69 18.95
C ILE A 114 3.34 21.50 18.90
N ALA A 115 2.59 22.59 18.97
CA ALA A 115 1.12 22.56 19.08
C ALA A 115 0.42 22.11 17.79
N ASP A 116 0.93 22.50 16.62
CA ASP A 116 0.37 22.17 15.31
C ASP A 116 1.40 22.25 14.16
N ARG A 117 0.93 22.00 12.93
CA ARG A 117 1.73 21.99 11.70
C ARG A 117 2.38 23.34 11.37
N ILE A 118 1.75 24.45 11.71
CA ILE A 118 2.27 25.80 11.43
C ILE A 118 3.43 26.08 12.38
N GLU A 119 3.26 25.77 13.67
CA GLU A 119 4.34 25.86 14.65
C GLU A 119 5.52 24.96 14.28
N LEU A 120 5.28 23.74 13.79
CA LEU A 120 6.34 22.84 13.31
C LEU A 120 7.16 23.46 12.17
N ILE A 121 6.50 24.13 11.21
CA ILE A 121 7.18 24.78 10.09
C ILE A 121 7.97 26.02 10.54
N LEU A 122 7.46 26.78 11.51
CA LEU A 122 8.15 27.92 12.09
C LEU A 122 9.39 27.47 12.90
N ALA A 123 9.27 26.44 13.73
CA ALA A 123 10.37 25.85 14.48
C ALA A 123 11.50 25.35 13.56
N LEU A 124 11.16 24.72 12.42
CA LEU A 124 12.12 24.30 11.40
C LEU A 124 12.83 25.48 10.72
N ALA A 125 12.13 26.57 10.45
CA ALA A 125 12.74 27.80 9.91
C ALA A 125 13.70 28.44 10.93
N GLU A 126 13.28 28.57 12.20
CA GLU A 126 14.12 29.09 13.28
C GLU A 126 15.38 28.24 13.51
N ALA A 127 15.26 26.91 13.48
CA ALA A 127 16.40 26.00 13.68
C ALA A 127 17.52 26.15 12.64
N ASN A 128 17.21 26.67 11.44
CA ASN A 128 18.18 26.82 10.34
C ASN A 128 18.78 28.24 10.22
N TYR A 129 18.10 29.27 10.74
CA TYR A 129 18.47 30.68 10.52
C TYR A 129 18.45 31.56 11.79
N GLY A 130 17.96 31.06 12.92
CA GLY A 130 17.80 31.81 14.16
C GLY A 130 19.07 31.84 15.04
N PRO A 131 19.31 32.92 15.80
CA PRO A 131 20.42 33.02 16.76
C PRO A 131 20.15 32.28 18.09
N THR A 132 18.97 31.66 18.23
CA THR A 132 18.47 31.05 19.47
C THR A 132 17.77 29.73 19.16
N CYS A 133 18.18 28.66 19.83
CA CYS A 133 17.54 27.33 19.73
C CYS A 133 16.30 27.29 20.64
N VAL A 134 15.17 27.86 20.18
CA VAL A 134 14.02 28.17 21.04
C VAL A 134 13.22 26.93 21.46
N TYR A 135 13.23 25.87 20.65
CA TYR A 135 12.55 24.60 20.91
C TYR A 135 13.49 23.49 21.42
N GLY A 136 14.78 23.80 21.65
CA GLY A 136 15.80 22.78 21.89
C GLY A 136 16.15 21.95 20.64
N PRO A 137 16.98 20.91 20.79
CA PRO A 137 17.38 20.01 19.69
C PRO A 137 16.18 19.30 19.05
N ILE A 138 16.19 19.15 17.73
CA ILE A 138 15.04 18.67 16.93
C ILE A 138 14.58 17.26 17.32
N GLU A 139 15.51 16.40 17.74
CA GLU A 139 15.24 15.05 18.22
C GLU A 139 14.47 15.01 19.55
N THR A 140 14.33 16.16 20.24
CA THR A 140 13.63 16.29 21.53
C THR A 140 12.24 16.93 21.44
N TRP A 141 11.79 17.35 20.25
CA TRP A 141 10.51 18.06 20.09
C TRP A 141 9.30 17.14 20.32
N ASP A 142 8.35 17.57 21.15
CA ASP A 142 7.07 16.90 21.35
C ASP A 142 6.10 17.29 20.23
N VAL A 143 6.02 16.42 19.22
CA VAL A 143 5.10 16.54 18.08
C VAL A 143 3.78 15.77 18.28
N THR A 144 3.48 15.24 19.48
CA THR A 144 2.28 14.40 19.74
C THR A 144 0.94 15.08 19.46
N ARG A 145 0.95 16.42 19.37
CA ARG A 145 -0.23 17.26 19.07
C ARG A 145 -0.40 17.54 17.57
N VAL A 146 0.62 17.30 16.75
CA VAL A 146 0.61 17.59 15.31
C VAL A 146 -0.11 16.47 14.55
N VAL A 147 -1.26 16.79 13.96
CA VAL A 147 -2.13 15.81 13.27
C VAL A 147 -1.95 15.73 11.75
N ASP A 148 -1.16 16.63 11.17
CA ASP A 148 -0.91 16.73 9.72
C ASP A 148 0.54 17.18 9.44
N PHE A 149 1.28 16.37 8.70
CA PHE A 149 2.66 16.63 8.27
C PHE A 149 2.73 17.12 6.80
N TYR A 150 1.62 17.59 6.22
CA TYR A 150 1.55 18.00 4.80
C TYR A 150 2.69 18.94 4.41
N ARG A 151 3.60 18.48 3.54
CA ARG A 151 4.74 19.25 3.02
C ARG A 151 5.71 19.87 4.06
N VAL A 152 5.77 19.35 5.30
CA VAL A 152 6.63 19.89 6.37
C VAL A 152 8.12 19.95 5.99
N PHE A 153 8.63 18.97 5.23
CA PHE A 153 10.00 18.91 4.71
C PHE A 153 10.03 18.92 3.17
N ALA A 154 9.13 19.67 2.52
CA ALA A 154 9.04 19.68 1.05
C ALA A 154 10.01 20.66 0.38
N GLY A 155 11.03 20.13 -0.32
CA GLY A 155 12.13 20.88 -0.95
C GLY A 155 11.85 21.60 -2.28
N GLU A 156 10.59 21.77 -2.69
CA GLU A 156 10.25 22.40 -3.98
C GLU A 156 9.60 23.79 -3.87
N ASN A 157 10.31 24.78 -4.42
CA ASN A 157 9.80 25.91 -5.21
C ASN A 157 8.48 26.58 -4.74
N GLY A 158 8.58 27.45 -3.72
CA GLY A 158 7.72 28.65 -3.67
C GLY A 158 6.54 28.64 -2.70
N VAL A 159 6.60 27.92 -1.58
CA VAL A 159 5.68 28.14 -0.44
C VAL A 159 6.44 28.51 0.84
N THR A 160 7.58 27.86 1.09
CA THR A 160 8.53 28.21 2.16
C THR A 160 9.84 28.72 1.55
N ASN A 161 9.91 30.03 1.27
CA ASN A 161 11.13 30.67 0.75
C ASN A 161 12.23 30.85 1.83
N GLU A 162 12.10 30.13 2.94
CA GLU A 162 12.81 30.31 4.22
C GLU A 162 13.43 29.01 4.73
N PHE A 163 13.36 27.91 3.95
CA PHE A 163 13.99 26.63 4.29
C PHE A 163 14.34 25.81 3.04
N ASP A 164 15.61 25.45 2.89
CA ASP A 164 16.07 24.49 1.88
C ASP A 164 15.84 23.05 2.37
N ALA A 165 14.56 22.65 2.43
CA ALA A 165 14.16 21.31 2.81
C ALA A 165 14.70 20.22 1.85
N GLY A 166 15.19 20.61 0.66
CA GLY A 166 15.91 19.71 -0.24
C GLY A 166 17.19 19.16 0.39
N ASN A 167 17.80 19.92 1.31
CA ASN A 167 18.98 19.52 2.08
C ASN A 167 18.69 18.96 3.49
N PHE A 168 17.43 18.88 3.92
CA PHE A 168 17.08 18.38 5.26
C PHE A 168 17.46 16.90 5.47
N ASN A 169 18.15 16.62 6.58
CA ASN A 169 18.51 15.26 7.00
C ASN A 169 18.81 15.17 8.52
N GLU A 170 18.16 15.96 9.37
CA GLU A 170 18.34 15.84 10.83
C GLU A 170 17.53 14.67 11.41
N ASP A 171 17.95 14.14 12.57
CA ASP A 171 17.31 12.98 13.19
C ASP A 171 15.94 13.32 13.78
N ILE A 172 14.93 12.57 13.32
CA ILE A 172 13.52 12.65 13.74
C ILE A 172 12.95 11.26 14.07
N SER A 173 13.82 10.26 14.25
CA SER A 173 13.45 8.86 14.51
C SER A 173 12.75 8.66 15.86
N ALA A 174 12.98 9.56 16.82
CA ALA A 174 12.41 9.54 18.18
C ALA A 174 11.00 10.17 18.28
N TRP A 175 10.49 10.79 17.22
CA TRP A 175 9.20 11.51 17.24
C TRP A 175 8.00 10.54 17.36
N ASP A 176 7.10 10.80 18.32
CA ASP A 176 5.80 10.11 18.40
C ASP A 176 4.83 10.69 17.36
N THR A 177 4.76 10.02 16.21
CA THR A 177 3.84 10.36 15.12
C THR A 177 2.45 9.73 15.26
N SER A 178 2.11 9.10 16.38
CA SER A 178 0.86 8.34 16.51
C SER A 178 -0.40 9.19 16.29
N SER A 179 -0.35 10.50 16.50
CA SER A 179 -1.46 11.44 16.21
C SER A 179 -1.59 11.84 14.73
N VAL A 180 -0.62 11.52 13.88
CA VAL A 180 -0.56 12.00 12.49
C VAL A 180 -1.55 11.25 11.59
N THR A 181 -2.38 12.01 10.89
CA THR A 181 -3.42 11.52 9.96
C THR A 181 -3.06 11.74 8.48
N SER A 182 -1.96 12.45 8.22
CA SER A 182 -1.51 12.85 6.89
C SER A 182 0.01 13.04 6.88
N PHE A 183 0.69 12.31 5.99
CA PHE A 183 2.08 12.56 5.58
C PHE A 183 2.14 12.99 4.10
N GLN A 184 1.11 13.70 3.62
CA GLN A 184 0.98 14.01 2.19
C GLN A 184 2.14 14.92 1.76
N GLU A 185 2.92 14.48 0.78
CA GLU A 185 4.09 15.21 0.26
C GLU A 185 5.09 15.66 1.36
N THR A 186 5.12 15.01 2.53
CA THR A 186 5.93 15.45 3.70
C THR A 186 7.41 15.61 3.38
N PHE A 187 8.02 14.66 2.66
CA PHE A 187 9.41 14.70 2.21
C PHE A 187 9.50 14.95 0.69
N TYR A 188 8.53 15.67 0.11
CA TYR A 188 8.47 15.90 -1.32
C TYR A 188 9.64 16.76 -1.81
N GLY A 189 10.54 16.17 -2.60
CA GLY A 189 11.77 16.85 -3.02
C GLY A 189 12.80 17.00 -1.91
N ALA A 190 12.70 16.26 -0.79
CA ALA A 190 13.72 16.21 0.25
C ALA A 190 14.94 15.41 -0.24
N HIS A 191 15.69 15.98 -1.17
CA HIS A 191 16.70 15.28 -1.98
C HIS A 191 17.85 14.64 -1.17
N LYS A 192 18.10 15.11 0.06
CA LYS A 192 19.10 14.54 0.99
C LYS A 192 18.52 13.63 2.07
N PHE A 193 17.20 13.59 2.25
CA PHE A 193 16.61 12.91 3.40
C PHE A 193 16.79 11.39 3.32
N SER A 194 17.32 10.80 4.39
CA SER A 194 17.77 9.41 4.46
C SER A 194 17.65 8.75 5.84
N GLN A 195 17.05 9.45 6.82
CA GLN A 195 16.96 9.00 8.21
C GLN A 195 16.03 7.80 8.42
N ASP A 196 16.17 7.15 9.58
CA ASP A 196 15.29 6.05 9.96
C ASP A 196 13.91 6.54 10.40
N LEU A 197 12.88 5.85 9.94
CA LEU A 197 11.46 6.08 10.23
C LEU A 197 10.76 4.77 10.66
N SER A 198 11.53 3.73 11.00
CA SER A 198 11.02 2.41 11.35
C SER A 198 10.15 2.39 12.62
N GLY A 199 10.39 3.33 13.54
CA GLY A 199 9.66 3.51 14.80
C GLY A 199 8.44 4.44 14.74
N TRP A 200 8.16 5.10 13.61
CA TRP A 200 7.01 5.98 13.46
C TRP A 200 5.70 5.18 13.44
N ASP A 201 4.76 5.49 14.34
CA ASP A 201 3.38 5.00 14.23
C ASP A 201 2.66 5.78 13.13
N VAL A 202 2.13 5.04 12.16
CA VAL A 202 1.38 5.55 11.01
C VAL A 202 -0.02 4.94 10.89
N SER A 203 -0.47 4.20 11.91
CA SER A 203 -1.74 3.46 11.92
C SER A 203 -3.00 4.34 11.81
N LYS A 204 -2.90 5.63 12.16
CA LYS A 204 -3.98 6.62 12.04
C LYS A 204 -4.00 7.37 10.70
N VAL A 205 -3.11 7.04 9.76
CA VAL A 205 -3.01 7.73 8.47
C VAL A 205 -4.27 7.53 7.62
N SER A 206 -4.82 8.65 7.16
CA SER A 206 -6.08 8.71 6.43
C SER A 206 -5.99 8.11 5.02
N ALA A 207 -7.16 7.91 4.40
CA ALA A 207 -7.33 7.31 3.07
C ALA A 207 -6.49 7.93 1.93
N TRP A 208 -5.92 9.13 2.11
CA TRP A 208 -5.07 9.88 1.17
C TRP A 208 -3.70 10.28 1.77
N GLY A 209 -3.41 9.94 3.02
CA GLY A 209 -2.30 10.53 3.77
C GLY A 209 -0.89 10.16 3.30
N PHE A 210 -0.71 9.12 2.49
CA PHE A 210 0.60 8.75 1.90
C PHE A 210 0.81 9.27 0.46
N VAL A 211 -0.04 10.18 -0.03
CA VAL A 211 0.09 10.72 -1.39
C VAL A 211 1.39 11.53 -1.50
N GLY A 212 2.32 11.04 -2.35
CA GLY A 212 3.58 11.73 -2.65
C GLY A 212 4.60 11.84 -1.50
N THR A 213 4.42 11.13 -0.37
CA THR A 213 5.23 11.31 0.87
C THR A 213 6.73 11.38 0.65
N PHE A 214 7.31 10.46 -0.15
CA PHE A 214 8.74 10.43 -0.51
C PHE A 214 8.97 10.71 -2.00
N ARG A 215 8.03 11.38 -2.69
CA ARG A 215 8.21 11.76 -4.09
C ARG A 215 9.45 12.64 -4.20
N GLU A 216 10.38 12.27 -5.07
CA GLU A 216 11.61 13.01 -5.37
C GLU A 216 12.55 13.19 -4.15
N ALA A 217 12.37 12.40 -3.09
CA ALA A 217 13.36 12.17 -2.04
C ALA A 217 14.47 11.25 -2.58
N TYR A 218 15.38 11.81 -3.38
CA TYR A 218 16.28 11.04 -4.26
C TYR A 218 17.14 9.99 -3.55
N VAL A 219 17.62 10.27 -2.34
CA VAL A 219 18.46 9.34 -1.55
C VAL A 219 17.68 8.52 -0.51
N PHE A 220 16.37 8.73 -0.36
CA PHE A 220 15.62 8.04 0.69
C PHE A 220 15.57 6.53 0.47
N ASN A 221 16.00 5.81 1.49
CA ASN A 221 15.98 4.35 1.57
C ASN A 221 15.96 3.89 3.04
N GLY A 222 15.25 4.63 3.90
CA GLY A 222 14.95 4.24 5.29
C GLY A 222 13.95 3.08 5.34
N ASP A 223 13.91 2.32 6.43
CA ASP A 223 12.98 1.19 6.54
C ASP A 223 11.55 1.66 6.81
N VAL A 224 10.60 1.01 6.13
CA VAL A 224 9.16 1.27 6.20
C VAL A 224 8.37 -0.05 6.26
N SER A 225 9.04 -1.19 6.42
CA SER A 225 8.42 -2.53 6.42
C SER A 225 7.48 -2.77 7.62
N THR A 226 7.62 -1.97 8.68
CA THR A 226 6.78 -1.93 9.89
C THR A 226 5.49 -1.12 9.72
N TRP A 227 5.39 -0.27 8.70
CA TRP A 227 4.30 0.70 8.54
C TRP A 227 2.95 0.04 8.25
N ASP A 228 1.94 0.34 9.08
CA ASP A 228 0.55 -0.06 8.83
C ASP A 228 -0.11 0.90 7.83
N VAL A 229 -0.16 0.48 6.57
CA VAL A 229 -0.84 1.21 5.49
C VAL A 229 -2.29 0.77 5.27
N SER A 230 -2.84 -0.13 6.10
CA SER A 230 -4.12 -0.83 5.84
C SER A 230 -5.34 0.09 5.67
N GLY A 231 -5.37 1.22 6.37
CA GLY A 231 -6.41 2.26 6.23
C GLY A 231 -6.33 3.08 4.92
N THR A 232 -5.28 2.92 4.12
CA THR A 232 -4.98 3.82 3.01
C THR A 232 -5.63 3.38 1.69
N THR A 233 -6.32 4.30 1.02
CA THR A 233 -6.94 4.04 -0.30
C THR A 233 -6.10 4.51 -1.49
N LYS A 234 -5.08 5.36 -1.27
CA LYS A 234 -4.21 5.96 -2.29
C LYS A 234 -2.73 5.89 -1.87
N LEU A 235 -1.92 5.14 -2.61
CA LEU A 235 -0.44 5.16 -2.52
C LEU A 235 0.16 5.93 -3.73
N THR A 236 -0.61 6.89 -4.23
CA THR A 236 -0.32 7.71 -5.42
C THR A 236 1.00 8.47 -5.23
N ARG A 237 1.96 8.25 -6.14
CA ARG A 237 3.28 8.88 -6.19
C ARG A 237 4.17 8.66 -4.95
N MET A 238 3.83 7.76 -4.02
CA MET A 238 4.50 7.67 -2.71
C MET A 238 6.04 7.61 -2.80
N PHE A 239 6.59 6.89 -3.78
CA PHE A 239 8.03 6.82 -4.09
C PHE A 239 8.34 7.24 -5.56
N GLU A 240 7.53 8.13 -6.16
CA GLU A 240 7.81 8.64 -7.52
C GLU A 240 9.16 9.37 -7.53
N ALA A 241 10.10 8.85 -8.32
CA ALA A 241 11.48 9.31 -8.44
C ALA A 241 12.28 9.32 -7.11
N ALA A 242 11.91 8.52 -6.11
CA ALA A 242 12.80 8.17 -5.01
C ALA A 242 13.90 7.21 -5.55
N TRP A 243 15.00 7.75 -6.07
CA TRP A 243 15.98 6.98 -6.83
C TRP A 243 16.66 5.88 -6.00
N ALA A 244 16.99 6.13 -4.74
CA ALA A 244 17.61 5.12 -3.87
C ALA A 244 16.64 4.03 -3.36
N PHE A 245 15.33 4.30 -3.35
CA PHE A 245 14.36 3.48 -2.61
C PHE A 245 14.26 2.05 -3.15
N ASN A 246 14.60 1.09 -2.28
CA ASN A 246 14.51 -0.35 -2.53
C ASN A 246 14.34 -1.13 -1.21
N ARG A 247 13.46 -0.68 -0.31
CA ARG A 247 13.09 -1.41 0.91
C ARG A 247 11.89 -2.31 0.73
N ASP A 248 11.75 -3.25 1.66
CA ASP A 248 10.69 -4.25 1.61
C ASP A 248 9.33 -3.64 2.00
N VAL A 249 8.31 -4.04 1.26
CA VAL A 249 6.90 -3.64 1.44
C VAL A 249 5.98 -4.85 1.27
N SER A 250 6.49 -6.09 1.19
CA SER A 250 5.67 -7.29 0.96
C SER A 250 4.62 -7.51 2.05
N ASN A 251 4.96 -7.12 3.29
CA ASN A 251 4.12 -7.27 4.46
C ASN A 251 2.90 -6.33 4.46
N TRP A 252 3.05 -5.10 3.93
CA TRP A 252 2.01 -4.06 3.88
C TRP A 252 0.66 -4.62 3.42
N ASP A 253 -0.42 -4.36 4.18
CA ASP A 253 -1.75 -4.64 3.66
C ASP A 253 -2.26 -3.50 2.78
N VAL A 254 -2.22 -3.71 1.47
CA VAL A 254 -2.75 -2.77 0.47
C VAL A 254 -4.19 -3.11 0.06
N SER A 255 -4.91 -3.94 0.83
CA SER A 255 -6.27 -4.42 0.50
C SER A 255 -7.32 -3.34 0.28
N LEU A 256 -7.20 -2.17 0.93
CA LEU A 256 -8.07 -1.00 0.68
C LEU A 256 -7.55 -0.05 -0.40
N SER A 257 -6.32 -0.26 -0.91
CA SER A 257 -5.72 0.63 -1.89
C SER A 257 -6.32 0.48 -3.29
N THR A 258 -6.84 1.60 -3.77
CA THR A 258 -7.53 1.73 -5.06
C THR A 258 -6.65 2.33 -6.15
N SER A 259 -5.54 2.97 -5.77
CA SER A 259 -4.69 3.77 -6.67
C SER A 259 -3.21 3.61 -6.32
N PHE A 260 -2.45 3.10 -7.29
CA PHE A 260 -0.99 2.92 -7.25
C PHE A 260 -0.29 3.82 -8.29
N ILE A 261 -0.98 4.88 -8.72
CA ILE A 261 -0.54 5.82 -9.75
C ILE A 261 0.90 6.27 -9.48
N ARG A 262 1.82 5.94 -10.40
CA ARG A 262 3.25 6.30 -10.35
C ARG A 262 4.00 5.86 -9.08
N MET A 263 3.48 4.93 -8.27
CA MET A 263 4.00 4.65 -6.93
C MET A 263 5.51 4.38 -6.89
N PHE A 264 6.04 3.64 -7.88
CA PHE A 264 7.46 3.32 -8.05
C PHE A 264 8.04 3.86 -9.39
N ARG A 265 7.43 4.92 -9.95
CA ARG A 265 7.91 5.55 -11.19
C ARG A 265 9.33 6.06 -10.98
N ASN A 266 10.25 5.74 -11.90
CA ASN A 266 11.66 6.17 -11.88
C ASN A 266 12.45 5.81 -10.61
N SER A 267 11.98 4.89 -9.75
CA SER A 267 12.76 4.41 -8.60
C SER A 267 13.67 3.23 -8.99
N ASN A 268 14.55 2.80 -8.06
CA ASN A 268 15.29 1.56 -8.19
C ASN A 268 14.57 0.33 -7.58
N PHE A 269 13.30 0.48 -7.15
CA PHE A 269 12.57 -0.53 -6.42
C PHE A 269 12.50 -1.87 -7.17
N ASN A 270 12.90 -2.95 -6.49
CA ASN A 270 12.93 -4.32 -6.98
C ASN A 270 12.84 -5.32 -5.81
N GLN A 271 11.95 -5.09 -4.83
CA GLN A 271 11.66 -6.06 -3.76
C GLN A 271 10.41 -6.91 -4.06
N PRO A 272 10.27 -8.11 -3.47
CA PRO A 272 9.19 -9.05 -3.80
C PRO A 272 7.78 -8.48 -3.55
N LEU A 273 6.86 -8.70 -4.50
CA LEU A 273 5.45 -8.27 -4.40
C LEU A 273 4.44 -9.42 -4.58
N SER A 274 4.86 -10.67 -4.50
CA SER A 274 3.97 -11.85 -4.57
C SER A 274 3.03 -11.94 -3.36
N ALA A 275 3.42 -11.41 -2.20
CA ALA A 275 2.56 -11.26 -1.03
C ALA A 275 1.39 -10.27 -1.25
N TRP A 276 1.40 -9.50 -2.35
CA TRP A 276 0.32 -8.58 -2.71
C TRP A 276 -0.74 -9.20 -3.65
N ASN A 277 -0.58 -10.47 -4.06
CA ASN A 277 -1.45 -11.15 -5.05
C ASN A 277 -2.95 -10.89 -4.87
N SER A 278 -3.51 -11.12 -3.68
CA SER A 278 -4.91 -10.83 -3.35
C SER A 278 -5.15 -9.39 -2.84
N LYS A 279 -4.12 -8.72 -2.34
CA LYS A 279 -4.19 -7.37 -1.76
C LYS A 279 -4.47 -6.29 -2.82
N VAL A 280 -3.98 -6.45 -4.05
CA VAL A 280 -4.26 -5.49 -5.15
C VAL A 280 -5.68 -5.58 -5.73
N SER A 281 -6.53 -6.50 -5.25
CA SER A 281 -7.88 -6.76 -5.77
C SER A 281 -8.83 -5.56 -5.77
N ASN A 282 -8.55 -4.48 -5.04
CA ASN A 282 -9.33 -3.23 -5.05
C ASN A 282 -8.75 -2.11 -5.94
N ALA A 283 -7.60 -2.34 -6.59
CA ALA A 283 -6.99 -1.39 -7.51
C ALA A 283 -7.90 -1.08 -8.71
N ASN A 284 -8.06 0.21 -9.03
CA ASN A 284 -8.67 0.67 -10.29
C ASN A 284 -7.66 1.40 -11.20
N ASP A 285 -6.65 2.08 -10.64
CA ASP A 285 -5.64 2.80 -11.41
C ASP A 285 -4.21 2.43 -10.98
N MET A 286 -3.46 1.85 -11.93
CA MET A 286 -2.04 1.49 -11.83
C MET A 286 -1.18 2.28 -12.84
N ASN A 287 -1.68 3.41 -13.38
CA ASN A 287 -0.96 4.11 -14.45
C ASN A 287 0.44 4.55 -14.01
N HIS A 288 1.40 4.36 -14.92
CA HIS A 288 2.82 4.65 -14.70
C HIS A 288 3.45 3.98 -13.45
N MET A 289 2.84 2.98 -12.79
CA MET A 289 3.29 2.46 -11.49
C MET A 289 4.79 2.08 -11.46
N PHE A 290 5.30 1.48 -12.54
CA PHE A 290 6.72 1.12 -12.73
C PHE A 290 7.35 1.84 -13.94
N PHE A 291 6.76 2.96 -14.40
CA PHE A 291 7.30 3.76 -15.52
C PHE A 291 8.76 4.10 -15.23
N GLY A 292 9.67 3.81 -16.15
CA GLY A 292 11.09 4.15 -16.03
C GLY A 292 11.85 3.43 -14.92
N ASN A 293 11.22 2.53 -14.15
CA ASN A 293 11.92 1.70 -13.19
C ASN A 293 12.75 0.64 -13.95
N THR A 294 14.03 0.93 -14.13
CA THR A 294 14.95 0.07 -14.91
C THR A 294 15.43 -1.16 -14.13
N LYS A 295 15.00 -1.34 -12.87
CA LYS A 295 15.43 -2.45 -12.01
C LYS A 295 14.37 -3.52 -11.87
N PHE A 296 13.09 -3.13 -11.76
CA PHE A 296 11.97 -3.99 -11.41
C PHE A 296 11.80 -5.19 -12.35
N ASN A 297 11.85 -6.39 -11.77
CA ASN A 297 11.49 -7.66 -12.40
C ASN A 297 11.04 -8.69 -11.35
N GLN A 298 10.26 -8.28 -10.34
CA GLN A 298 9.81 -9.16 -9.26
C GLN A 298 8.45 -9.80 -9.56
N GLU A 299 8.20 -10.98 -8.99
CA GLU A 299 7.02 -11.78 -9.29
C GLU A 299 5.71 -11.06 -8.91
N ILE A 300 4.84 -10.92 -9.92
CA ILE A 300 3.49 -10.32 -9.84
C ILE A 300 2.45 -11.13 -10.63
N THR A 301 2.80 -12.38 -10.96
CA THR A 301 2.04 -13.35 -11.78
C THR A 301 0.60 -13.52 -11.25
N GLY A 302 0.45 -13.65 -9.92
CA GLY A 302 -0.82 -13.87 -9.23
C GLY A 302 -1.58 -12.62 -8.78
N TRP A 303 -1.26 -11.42 -9.28
CA TRP A 303 -1.98 -10.19 -8.95
C TRP A 303 -3.43 -10.20 -9.46
N ASP A 304 -4.40 -10.04 -8.56
CA ASP A 304 -5.81 -9.82 -8.92
C ASP A 304 -6.03 -8.39 -9.46
N VAL A 305 -5.87 -8.24 -10.77
CA VAL A 305 -6.14 -6.98 -11.49
C VAL A 305 -7.58 -6.87 -12.02
N GLN A 306 -8.54 -7.70 -11.58
CA GLN A 306 -9.90 -7.73 -12.14
C GLN A 306 -10.73 -6.44 -11.98
N LYS A 307 -10.29 -5.50 -11.14
CA LYS A 307 -10.92 -4.17 -10.98
C LYS A 307 -10.17 -3.04 -11.70
N VAL A 308 -8.97 -3.29 -12.23
CA VAL A 308 -8.14 -2.27 -12.89
C VAL A 308 -8.77 -1.83 -14.21
N THR A 309 -8.92 -0.52 -14.37
CA THR A 309 -9.39 0.12 -15.62
C THR A 309 -8.27 0.87 -16.33
N ASN A 310 -7.23 1.30 -15.62
CA ASN A 310 -6.13 2.10 -16.13
C ASN A 310 -4.75 1.48 -15.83
N MET A 311 -4.06 1.03 -16.88
CA MET A 311 -2.66 0.56 -16.85
C MET A 311 -1.76 1.44 -17.73
N TRP A 312 -2.21 2.64 -18.13
CA TRP A 312 -1.52 3.51 -19.08
C TRP A 312 -0.03 3.70 -18.73
N ARG A 313 0.85 3.25 -19.63
CA ARG A 313 2.32 3.28 -19.48
C ARG A 313 2.86 2.60 -18.19
N MET A 314 2.14 1.64 -17.59
CA MET A 314 2.49 1.02 -16.30
C MET A 314 3.93 0.48 -16.24
N PHE A 315 4.42 -0.16 -17.32
CA PHE A 315 5.78 -0.68 -17.46
C PHE A 315 6.58 0.04 -18.57
N LYS A 316 6.17 1.25 -18.99
CA LYS A 316 6.90 2.01 -20.03
C LYS A 316 8.33 2.26 -19.57
N ASN A 317 9.31 1.92 -20.40
CA ASN A 317 10.75 1.99 -20.10
C ASN A 317 11.21 1.13 -18.90
N ALA A 318 10.40 0.16 -18.42
CA ALA A 318 10.81 -0.77 -17.37
C ALA A 318 11.81 -1.82 -17.93
N GLY A 319 13.04 -1.39 -18.14
CA GLY A 319 14.01 -2.07 -19.03
C GLY A 319 14.42 -3.50 -18.65
N LYS A 320 14.13 -3.96 -17.43
CA LYS A 320 14.35 -5.34 -16.97
C LYS A 320 13.09 -6.19 -16.86
N PHE A 321 11.90 -5.60 -16.91
CA PHE A 321 10.66 -6.31 -16.62
C PHE A 321 10.35 -7.36 -17.68
N ASN A 322 10.13 -8.61 -17.24
CA ASN A 322 9.83 -9.77 -18.06
C ASN A 322 9.15 -10.90 -17.25
N GLN A 323 8.18 -10.56 -16.40
CA GLN A 323 7.39 -11.55 -15.65
C GLN A 323 6.17 -11.99 -16.45
N ASP A 324 5.83 -13.27 -16.38
CA ASP A 324 4.63 -13.82 -17.04
C ASP A 324 3.36 -13.29 -16.37
N ILE A 325 2.70 -12.37 -17.06
CA ILE A 325 1.43 -11.77 -16.68
C ILE A 325 0.29 -12.20 -17.61
N SER A 326 0.49 -13.21 -18.45
CA SER A 326 -0.52 -13.71 -19.41
C SER A 326 -1.84 -14.11 -18.74
N GLY A 327 -1.78 -14.62 -17.50
CA GLY A 327 -2.93 -14.98 -16.67
C GLY A 327 -3.74 -13.81 -16.08
N TRP A 328 -3.29 -12.55 -16.23
CA TRP A 328 -4.02 -11.40 -15.70
C TRP A 328 -5.34 -11.15 -16.44
N SER A 329 -6.44 -11.04 -15.69
CA SER A 329 -7.78 -10.72 -16.24
C SER A 329 -7.96 -9.23 -16.53
N ILE A 330 -7.34 -8.73 -17.61
CA ILE A 330 -7.39 -7.31 -18.03
C ILE A 330 -8.74 -6.85 -18.63
N ASN A 331 -9.82 -7.62 -18.46
CA ASN A 331 -11.11 -7.41 -19.13
C ASN A 331 -11.68 -5.99 -18.98
N LYS A 332 -11.53 -5.37 -17.79
CA LYS A 332 -12.01 -4.01 -17.50
C LYS A 332 -11.04 -2.89 -17.90
N VAL A 333 -9.83 -3.21 -18.35
CA VAL A 333 -8.85 -2.20 -18.73
C VAL A 333 -9.31 -1.48 -20.01
N THR A 334 -9.37 -0.16 -19.94
CA THR A 334 -9.76 0.74 -21.04
C THR A 334 -8.64 1.69 -21.46
N LYS A 335 -7.61 1.86 -20.62
CA LYS A 335 -6.38 2.60 -20.93
C LYS A 335 -5.18 1.66 -20.79
N PHE A 336 -4.61 1.28 -21.92
CA PHE A 336 -3.52 0.31 -22.04
C PHE A 336 -2.36 0.81 -22.93
N GLU A 337 -2.45 2.06 -23.39
CA GLU A 337 -1.56 2.64 -24.37
C GLU A 337 -0.13 2.71 -23.82
N GLU A 338 0.83 2.32 -24.68
CA GLU A 338 2.26 2.31 -24.36
C GLU A 338 2.67 1.49 -23.11
N THR A 339 1.83 0.56 -22.61
CA THR A 339 2.07 -0.15 -21.34
C THR A 339 3.46 -0.80 -21.24
N PHE A 340 3.97 -1.41 -22.33
CA PHE A 340 5.32 -1.99 -22.42
C PHE A 340 6.26 -1.22 -23.35
N TYR A 341 5.93 0.01 -23.75
CA TYR A 341 6.77 0.78 -24.68
C TYR A 341 8.17 0.94 -24.08
N GLY A 342 9.21 0.47 -24.76
CA GLY A 342 10.59 0.54 -24.24
C GLY A 342 10.91 -0.41 -23.09
N ALA A 343 10.03 -1.36 -22.71
CA ALA A 343 10.34 -2.44 -21.78
C ALA A 343 11.23 -3.50 -22.47
N ARG A 344 12.50 -3.16 -22.72
CA ARG A 344 13.42 -3.88 -23.65
C ARG A 344 13.70 -5.36 -23.36
N LYS A 345 13.24 -5.89 -22.22
CA LYS A 345 13.36 -7.31 -21.86
C LYS A 345 12.04 -8.07 -21.91
N PHE A 346 10.91 -7.39 -22.04
CA PHE A 346 9.59 -8.00 -22.05
C PHE A 346 9.36 -8.79 -23.35
N ASN A 347 9.21 -10.12 -23.23
CA ASN A 347 9.01 -11.04 -24.36
C ASN A 347 7.97 -12.14 -24.08
N GLN A 348 7.05 -11.90 -23.14
CA GLN A 348 6.00 -12.86 -22.76
C GLN A 348 4.91 -12.99 -23.82
N ASP A 349 4.27 -14.16 -23.88
CA ASP A 349 3.10 -14.36 -24.74
C ASP A 349 1.86 -13.71 -24.14
N LEU A 350 1.24 -12.80 -24.88
CA LEU A 350 0.02 -12.08 -24.50
C LEU A 350 -1.17 -12.43 -25.42
N CYS A 351 -1.09 -13.53 -26.18
CA CYS A 351 -2.23 -14.06 -26.94
C CYS A 351 -3.54 -14.18 -26.12
N PRO A 352 -3.54 -14.57 -24.82
CA PRO A 352 -4.76 -14.61 -24.01
C PRO A 352 -5.52 -13.28 -23.89
N TRP A 353 -4.86 -12.14 -24.14
CA TRP A 353 -5.48 -10.81 -24.06
C TRP A 353 -6.16 -10.36 -25.38
N GLY A 354 -5.92 -11.08 -26.48
CA GLY A 354 -6.64 -10.92 -27.74
C GLY A 354 -6.69 -9.48 -28.28
N SER A 355 -7.89 -8.96 -28.50
CA SER A 355 -8.10 -7.64 -29.12
C SER A 355 -7.75 -6.44 -28.23
N LYS A 356 -7.49 -6.62 -26.93
CA LYS A 356 -7.03 -5.54 -26.03
C LYS A 356 -5.61 -5.05 -26.32
N MET A 357 -4.86 -5.77 -27.17
CA MET A 357 -3.50 -5.46 -27.61
C MET A 357 -3.46 -4.63 -28.92
N LYS A 358 -4.60 -4.11 -29.39
CA LYS A 358 -4.74 -3.27 -30.58
C LYS A 358 -5.07 -1.83 -30.21
#